data_AF-A0ABD6C2R8-F1
#
_entry.id   AF-A0ABD6C2R8-F1
#
_cell.length_a   1.000
_cell.length_b   1.000
_cell.length_c   1.000
_cell.angle_alpha   90.00
_cell.angle_beta   90.00
_cell.angle_gamma   90.00
#
_symmetry.space_group_name_H-M   'P 1'
#
loop_
_entity.id
_entity.type
_entity.pdbx_description
1 polymer ?
#
loop_
_entity_poly.entity_id
_entity_poly.type
_entity_poly.pdbx_seq_one_letter_code
_entity_poly.pdbx_strand_id
1 'polypeptide(L)'
;MTADKPKGLIDIAGRPLLAHVFDRALEAGADALIVVIGYEGDRSSTMFDDAYASAPVSYVHQRERSGLAHAVLQTEPHVDGTFFVVNGDYVFGTSLQPVVAAVDHENINGVIAL
;
A
#
# COMPACT_ATOMS: atom_id res chain seq x y z
N MET A 1 -21.52 14.17 -1.88
CA MET A 1 -20.75 15.43 -1.90
C MET A 1 -19.46 15.20 -1.13
N THR A 2 -18.35 15.02 -1.84
CA THR A 2 -16.95 15.36 -1.50
C THR A 2 -16.09 14.75 -2.60
N ALA A 3 -16.02 15.43 -3.74
CA ALA A 3 -15.33 14.97 -4.94
C ALA A 3 -13.85 15.40 -4.99
N ASP A 4 -13.32 16.08 -3.96
CA ASP A 4 -11.99 16.70 -4.00
C ASP A 4 -10.91 16.04 -3.13
N LYS A 5 -11.26 15.05 -2.29
CA LYS A 5 -10.27 14.29 -1.51
C LYS A 5 -10.14 12.88 -2.09
N PRO A 6 -8.98 12.49 -2.67
CA PRO A 6 -8.73 11.11 -3.06
C PRO A 6 -9.01 10.16 -1.88
N LYS A 7 -9.54 8.97 -2.18
CA LYS A 7 -10.11 8.06 -1.17
C LYS A 7 -9.14 7.71 -0.03
N GLY A 8 -7.85 7.53 -0.34
CA GLY A 8 -6.81 7.29 0.68
C GLY A 8 -6.60 8.45 1.67
N LEU A 9 -7.10 9.64 1.34
CA LEU A 9 -7.05 10.83 2.19
C LEU A 9 -8.30 11.01 3.06
N ILE A 10 -9.29 10.12 2.99
CA ILE A 10 -10.44 10.18 3.89
C ILE A 10 -9.93 9.95 5.31
N ASP A 11 -10.24 10.89 6.21
CA ASP A 11 -9.77 10.82 7.59
C ASP A 11 -10.65 9.84 8.37
N ILE A 12 -10.01 8.86 9.01
CA ILE A 12 -10.63 7.91 9.93
C ILE A 12 -10.01 8.12 11.31
N ALA A 13 -10.85 8.44 12.30
CA ALA A 13 -10.45 8.73 13.67
C ALA A 13 -9.33 9.79 13.78
N GLY A 14 -9.38 10.82 12.92
CA GLY A 14 -8.42 11.94 12.93
C GLY A 14 -7.09 11.66 12.25
N ARG A 15 -6.92 10.50 11.59
CA ARG A 15 -5.74 10.17 10.78
C ARG A 15 -6.16 9.73 9.38
N PRO A 16 -5.34 9.97 8.34
CA PRO A 16 -5.63 9.48 7.00
C PRO A 16 -5.79 7.96 6.98
N LEU A 17 -6.75 7.46 6.19
CA LEU A 17 -6.93 6.02 5.95
C LEU A 17 -5.59 5.31 5.66
N LEU A 18 -4.78 5.91 4.78
CA LEU A 18 -3.50 5.35 4.36
C LEU A 18 -2.48 5.21 5.50
N ALA A 19 -2.53 6.08 6.53
CA ALA A 19 -1.66 5.96 7.69
C ALA A 19 -1.95 4.68 8.49
N HIS A 20 -3.22 4.29 8.60
CA HIS A 20 -3.59 3.03 9.25
C HIS A 20 -3.13 1.81 8.44
N VAL A 21 -3.19 1.88 7.11
CA VAL A 21 -2.67 0.81 6.24
C VAL A 21 -1.16 0.66 6.40
N PHE A 22 -0.43 1.78 6.46
CA PHE A 22 1.03 1.78 6.67
C PHE A 22 1.41 1.17 8.02
N ASP A 23 0.75 1.58 9.11
CA ASP A 23 0.99 1.01 10.43
C ASP A 23 0.87 -0.52 10.40
N ARG A 24 -0.17 -1.05 9.73
CA ARG A 24 -0.38 -2.51 9.62
C ARG A 24 0.63 -3.20 8.74
N ALA A 25 1.08 -2.57 7.65
CA ALA A 25 2.14 -3.12 6.82
C ALA A 25 3.46 -3.24 7.61
N LEU A 26 3.82 -2.21 8.37
CA LEU A 26 5.02 -2.20 9.21
C LEU A 26 4.93 -3.20 10.37
N GLU A 27 3.78 -3.30 11.04
CA GLU A 27 3.52 -4.31 12.09
C GLU A 27 3.60 -5.76 11.55
N ALA A 28 3.34 -5.94 10.25
CA ALA A 28 3.47 -7.22 9.55
C ALA A 28 4.91 -7.55 9.14
N GLY A 29 5.85 -6.60 9.28
CA GLY A 29 7.27 -6.79 8.98
C GLY A 29 7.73 -6.16 7.66
N ALA A 30 6.94 -5.30 7.02
CA ALA A 30 7.44 -4.52 5.89
C ALA A 30 8.56 -3.58 6.33
N ASP A 31 9.64 -3.55 5.56
CA ASP A 31 10.79 -2.65 5.72
C ASP A 31 10.72 -1.45 4.76
N ALA A 32 9.93 -1.55 3.69
CA ALA A 32 9.64 -0.48 2.74
C ALA A 32 8.16 -0.46 2.34
N LEU A 33 7.67 0.70 1.89
CA LEU A 33 6.29 0.90 1.46
C LEU A 33 6.24 1.38 0.01
N ILE A 34 5.44 0.74 -0.83
CA ILE A 34 5.23 1.14 -2.23
C ILE A 34 3.75 1.47 -2.41
N VAL A 35 3.45 2.71 -2.77
CA VAL A 35 2.09 3.19 -2.98
C VAL A 35 1.81 3.33 -4.46
N VAL A 36 0.83 2.59 -4.96
CA VAL A 36 0.35 2.77 -6.33
C VAL A 36 -0.68 3.88 -6.40
N ILE A 37 -0.36 4.95 -7.13
CA ILE A 37 -1.23 6.11 -7.35
C ILE A 37 -1.93 5.94 -8.70
N GLY A 38 -3.27 5.84 -8.69
CA GLY A 38 -4.08 5.81 -9.90
C GLY A 38 -4.27 7.19 -10.55
N TYR A 39 -4.84 7.21 -11.75
CA TYR A 39 -5.08 8.39 -12.61
C TYR A 39 -5.70 9.63 -11.92
N GLU A 40 -6.52 9.48 -10.88
CA GLU A 40 -7.14 10.62 -10.15
C GLU A 40 -6.27 11.15 -8.99
N GLY A 41 -5.18 10.45 -8.66
CA GLY A 41 -4.34 10.71 -7.49
C GLY A 41 -3.26 11.77 -7.69
N ASP A 42 -3.16 12.36 -8.89
CA ASP A 42 -2.17 13.40 -9.24
C ASP A 42 -2.32 14.68 -8.39
N ARG A 43 -3.47 14.90 -7.75
CA ARG A 43 -3.71 16.08 -6.89
C ARG A 43 -3.22 15.92 -5.44
N SER A 44 -2.64 14.76 -5.10
CA SER A 44 -2.39 14.34 -3.70
C SER A 44 -1.12 13.53 -3.50
N SER A 45 -0.24 13.51 -4.50
CA SER A 45 0.81 12.50 -4.69
C SER A 45 1.91 12.45 -3.62
N THR A 46 1.88 13.31 -2.61
CA THR A 46 2.86 13.35 -1.51
C THR A 46 2.14 13.64 -0.18
N MET A 47 1.29 12.72 0.26
CA MET A 47 0.71 12.80 1.61
C MET A 47 1.76 12.53 2.69
N PHE A 48 2.70 11.64 2.38
CA PHE A 48 3.87 11.37 3.20
C PHE A 48 5.09 11.81 2.39
N ASP A 49 6.15 12.20 3.10
CA ASP A 49 7.45 12.40 2.48
C ASP A 49 8.00 11.03 2.00
N ASP A 50 9.26 11.00 1.55
CA ASP A 50 9.94 9.78 1.10
C ASP A 50 10.15 8.73 2.23
N ALA A 51 9.59 8.95 3.42
CA ALA A 51 9.59 8.02 4.53
C ALA A 51 8.34 8.13 5.43
N TYR A 52 7.94 7.01 6.02
CA TYR A 52 6.92 6.92 7.07
C TYR A 52 7.45 6.04 8.21
N ALA A 53 7.45 6.55 9.44
CA ALA A 53 8.00 5.85 10.61
C ALA A 53 9.43 5.28 10.40
N SER A 54 10.26 5.99 9.63
CA SER A 54 11.62 5.61 9.19
C SER A 54 11.71 4.55 8.08
N ALA A 55 10.58 3.98 7.64
CA ALA A 55 10.54 3.11 6.48
C ALA A 55 10.46 3.97 5.19
N PRO A 56 11.26 3.68 4.15
CA PRO A 56 11.19 4.38 2.88
C PRO A 56 9.82 4.19 2.21
N VAL A 57 9.31 5.27 1.60
CA VAL A 57 8.05 5.27 0.85
C VAL A 57 8.34 5.62 -0.60
N SER A 58 7.92 4.76 -1.52
CA SER A 58 8.00 5.00 -2.97
C SER A 58 6.61 5.12 -3.58
N TYR A 59 6.47 5.99 -4.57
CA TYR A 59 5.20 6.23 -5.26
C TYR A 59 5.29 5.77 -6.72
N VAL A 60 4.37 4.90 -7.12
CA VAL A 60 4.31 4.33 -8.48
C VAL A 60 3.01 4.77 -9.14
N HIS A 61 3.09 5.43 -10.29
CA HIS A 61 1.90 5.91 -10.99
C HIS A 61 1.33 4.85 -11.93
N GLN A 62 0.11 4.40 -11.65
CA GLN A 62 -0.72 3.66 -12.61
C GLN A 62 -1.48 4.65 -13.49
N ARG A 63 -0.89 4.98 -14.64
CA ARG A 63 -1.47 5.94 -15.60
C ARG A 63 -2.71 5.38 -16.33
N GLU A 64 -2.75 4.07 -16.55
CA GLU A 64 -3.86 3.38 -17.22
C GLU A 64 -4.68 2.55 -16.24
N ARG A 65 -6.02 2.70 -16.26
CA ARG A 65 -6.95 1.95 -15.39
C ARG A 65 -7.16 0.50 -15.88
N SER A 66 -6.08 -0.28 -15.90
CA SER A 66 -6.03 -1.65 -16.42
C SER A 66 -6.16 -2.72 -15.33
N GLY A 67 -6.76 -2.37 -14.19
CA GLY A 67 -7.04 -3.29 -13.06
C GLY A 67 -5.88 -3.47 -12.07
N LEU A 68 -6.10 -4.32 -11.06
CA LEU A 68 -5.18 -4.56 -9.94
C LEU A 68 -3.89 -5.27 -10.36
N ALA A 69 -3.98 -6.29 -11.22
CA ALA A 69 -2.80 -7.00 -11.70
C ALA A 69 -1.82 -6.06 -12.43
N HIS A 70 -2.36 -5.15 -13.24
CA HIS A 70 -1.56 -4.11 -13.88
C HIS A 70 -0.95 -3.14 -12.86
N ALA A 71 -1.69 -2.78 -11.81
CA ALA A 71 -1.20 -1.91 -10.73
C ALA A 71 0.01 -2.53 -10.02
N VAL A 72 -0.08 -3.81 -9.65
CA VAL A 72 1.03 -4.58 -9.05
C VAL A 72 2.19 -4.71 -10.02
N LEU A 73 1.95 -4.95 -11.31
CA LEU A 73 3.03 -5.03 -12.29
C LEU A 73 3.84 -3.73 -12.39
N GLN A 74 3.22 -2.56 -12.19
CA GLN A 74 3.97 -1.30 -12.20
C GLN A 74 4.99 -1.18 -11.05
N THR A 75 4.82 -1.96 -9.97
CA THR A 75 5.73 -1.93 -8.82
C THR A 75 6.95 -2.83 -9.01
N GLU A 76 7.00 -3.66 -10.06
CA GLU A 76 8.11 -4.59 -10.33
C GLU A 76 9.50 -3.95 -10.19
N PRO A 77 9.78 -2.73 -10.69
CA PRO A 77 11.11 -2.12 -10.56
C PRO A 77 11.50 -1.69 -9.14
N HIS A 78 10.57 -1.74 -8.18
CA HIS A 78 10.73 -1.25 -6.81
C HIS A 78 10.67 -2.38 -5.77
N VAL A 79 10.41 -3.62 -6.21
CA VAL A 79 10.25 -4.77 -5.33
C VAL A 79 11.40 -5.73 -5.54
N ASP A 80 12.19 -5.93 -4.48
CA ASP A 80 13.22 -6.96 -4.42
C ASP A 80 12.86 -7.98 -3.32
N GLY A 81 12.80 -9.26 -3.69
CA GLY A 81 12.53 -10.34 -2.72
C GLY A 81 11.05 -10.52 -2.39
N THR A 82 10.76 -10.82 -1.12
CA THR A 82 9.40 -11.14 -0.66
C THR A 82 8.59 -9.88 -0.47
N PHE A 83 7.39 -9.84 -1.05
CA PHE A 83 6.47 -8.73 -0.88
C PHE A 83 5.07 -9.18 -0.47
N PHE A 84 4.26 -8.23 -0.03
CA PHE A 84 2.83 -8.44 0.05
C PHE A 84 2.08 -7.21 -0.44
N VAL A 85 0.90 -7.45 -1.01
CA VAL A 85 0.01 -6.43 -1.53
C VAL A 85 -1.17 -6.32 -0.60
N VAL A 86 -1.45 -5.10 -0.15
CA VAL A 86 -2.61 -4.79 0.68
C VAL A 86 -3.48 -3.82 -0.09
N ASN A 87 -4.80 -4.02 -0.03
CA ASN A 87 -5.73 -3.05 -0.59
C ASN A 87 -5.76 -1.77 0.25
N GLY A 88 -5.39 -0.64 -0.36
CA GLY A 88 -5.33 0.67 0.29
C GLY A 88 -6.71 1.23 0.72
N ASP A 89 -7.80 0.64 0.25
CA ASP A 89 -9.17 1.04 0.62
C ASP A 89 -9.70 0.28 1.87
N TYR A 90 -8.98 -0.72 2.39
CA TYR A 90 -9.41 -1.54 3.52
C TYR A 90 -8.49 -1.37 4.74
N VAL A 91 -9.08 -0.97 5.88
CA VAL A 91 -8.43 -1.13 7.19
C VAL A 91 -8.76 -2.52 7.72
N PHE A 92 -7.77 -3.40 7.76
CA PHE A 92 -7.94 -4.70 8.41
C PHE A 92 -8.05 -4.49 9.93
N GLY A 93 -9.12 -5.00 10.55
CA GLY A 93 -9.26 -5.03 12.01
C GLY A 93 -8.36 -6.07 12.70
N THR A 94 -7.75 -6.96 11.92
CA THR A 94 -6.97 -8.12 12.37
C THR A 94 -5.53 -8.00 11.88
N SER A 95 -4.59 -8.57 12.64
CA SER A 95 -3.15 -8.61 12.30
C SER A 95 -2.91 -9.30 10.94
N LEU A 96 -2.02 -8.72 10.12
CA LEU A 96 -1.55 -9.31 8.87
C LEU A 96 -0.44 -10.35 9.08
N GLN A 97 0.10 -10.46 10.30
CA GLN A 97 1.19 -11.40 10.61
C GLN A 97 0.92 -12.86 10.24
N PRO A 98 -0.29 -13.43 10.43
CA PRO A 98 -0.57 -14.80 10.01
C PRO A 98 -0.44 -15.01 8.50
N VAL A 99 -0.75 -13.98 7.72
CA VAL A 99 -0.64 -14.00 6.26
C VAL A 99 0.82 -13.91 5.84
N VAL A 100 1.61 -13.02 6.47
CA VAL A 100 3.05 -12.90 6.23
C VAL A 100 3.80 -14.18 6.61
N ALA A 101 3.45 -14.79 7.75
CA ALA A 101 4.06 -16.05 8.20
C ALA A 101 3.79 -17.23 7.25
N ALA A 102 2.68 -17.21 6.51
CA ALA A 102 2.39 -18.25 5.50
C ALA A 102 3.31 -18.13 4.27
N VAL A 103 3.79 -16.93 3.95
CA VAL A 103 4.65 -16.66 2.78
C VAL A 103 6.04 -17.25 2.98
N ASP A 104 6.56 -17.13 4.21
CA ASP A 104 7.89 -17.60 4.60
C ASP A 104 8.00 -19.14 4.56
N HIS A 105 6.87 -19.85 4.62
CA HIS A 105 6.83 -21.31 4.70
C HIS A 105 6.68 -22.03 3.34
N GLU A 106 6.33 -21.31 2.26
CA GLU A 106 5.98 -21.92 0.95
C GLU A 106 6.87 -21.47 -0.22
N ASN A 107 7.96 -20.72 0.02
CA ASN A 107 8.86 -20.23 -1.03
C ASN A 107 8.13 -19.34 -2.05
N ILE A 108 7.13 -18.58 -1.58
CA ILE A 108 6.30 -17.67 -2.36
C ILE A 108 6.91 -16.27 -2.28
N ASN A 109 7.23 -15.66 -3.42
CA ASN A 109 7.84 -14.32 -3.43
C ASN A 109 6.83 -13.18 -3.20
N GLY A 110 5.52 -13.47 -3.15
CA GLY A 110 4.49 -12.44 -3.02
C GLY A 110 3.14 -12.95 -2.51
N VAL A 111 2.52 -12.25 -1.57
CA VAL A 111 1.11 -12.53 -1.16
C VAL A 111 0.20 -11.33 -1.37
N ILE A 112 -1.00 -11.58 -1.89
CA ILE A 112 -1.99 -10.54 -2.18
C ILE A 112 -3.16 -10.69 -1.22
N ALA A 113 -3.32 -9.72 -0.31
CA ALA A 113 -4.47 -9.56 0.57
C ALA A 113 -5.34 -8.40 0.06
N LEU A 114 -6.42 -8.71 -0.67
CA LEU A 114 -7.34 -7.74 -1.28
C LEU A 114 -8.56 -7.44 -0.41
#